data_AF-A0AAV8WJ62-F1
#
_entry.id   AF-A0AAV8WJ62-F1
#
_cell.length_a   1.000
_cell.length_b   1.000
_cell.length_c   1.000
_cell.angle_alpha   90.00
_cell.angle_beta   90.00
_cell.angle_gamma   90.00
#
_symmetry.space_group_name_H-M   'P 1'
#
loop_
_entity.id
_entity.type
_entity.pdbx_description
1 polymer ?
#
loop_
_entity_poly.entity_id
_entity_poly.type
_entity_poly.pdbx_seq_one_letter_code
_entity_poly.pdbx_strand_id
1 'polypeptide(L)'
;MSNKVSKSKFDSLLWRKFDKDVKKIKTSSNPTAAGIIEVDSYLKKTIIERHEDPLLWWRNKKHQYPRLYDLVTKRLITVGTSVPCERLFSKAGQIITEKRSRLTSSKASQIIFLNGNLE
;
A
#
# COMPACT_ATOMS: atom_id res chain seq x y z
N MET A 1 49.70 18.47 -21.92
CA MET A 1 50.14 18.71 -20.52
C MET A 1 48.94 18.50 -19.60
N SER A 2 48.76 17.29 -19.07
CA SER A 2 47.66 16.99 -18.14
C SER A 2 48.19 16.93 -16.72
N ASN A 3 47.97 18.00 -15.96
CA ASN A 3 48.19 18.00 -14.52
C ASN A 3 47.09 17.15 -13.86
N LYS A 4 47.39 15.87 -13.63
CA LYS A 4 46.65 15.06 -12.66
C LYS A 4 46.98 15.58 -11.27
N VAL A 5 46.17 16.51 -10.77
CA VAL A 5 46.16 16.87 -9.36
C VAL A 5 45.83 15.60 -8.58
N SER A 6 46.82 15.04 -7.90
CA SER A 6 46.66 13.92 -7.00
C SER A 6 45.69 14.34 -5.90
N LYS A 7 44.43 13.88 -5.97
CA LYS A 7 43.45 14.08 -4.89
C LYS A 7 44.10 13.62 -3.59
N SER A 8 44.30 14.57 -2.69
CA SER A 8 44.94 14.37 -1.40
C SER A 8 44.28 13.21 -0.67
N LYS A 9 45.09 12.26 -0.16
CA LYS A 9 44.62 11.12 0.66
C LYS A 9 43.87 11.59 1.92
N PHE A 10 44.03 12.85 2.31
CA PHE A 10 43.30 13.51 3.38
C PHE A 10 41.83 13.80 3.01
N ASP A 11 41.56 14.23 1.77
CA ASP A 11 40.20 14.52 1.31
C ASP A 11 39.35 13.25 1.31
N SER A 12 39.92 12.13 0.85
CA SER A 12 39.18 10.85 0.83
C SER A 12 38.91 10.32 2.23
N LEU A 13 39.78 10.58 3.21
CA LEU A 13 39.58 10.15 4.59
C LEU A 13 38.54 10.99 5.32
N LEU A 14 38.59 12.32 5.15
CA LEU A 14 37.62 13.25 5.73
C LEU A 14 36.21 12.97 5.19
N TRP A 15 36.06 12.87 3.87
CA TRP A 15 34.76 12.60 3.26
C TRP A 15 34.23 11.21 3.62
N ARG A 16 35.08 10.18 3.71
CA ARG A 16 34.66 8.85 4.19
C ARG A 16 34.15 8.87 5.64
N LYS A 17 34.81 9.65 6.51
CA LYS A 17 34.34 9.81 7.90
C LYS A 17 33.00 10.54 7.93
N PHE A 18 32.88 11.63 7.17
CA PHE A 18 31.65 12.39 7.02
C PHE A 18 30.50 11.50 6.51
N ASP A 19 30.71 10.73 5.44
CA ASP A 19 29.70 9.83 4.88
C ASP A 19 29.25 8.77 5.90
N LYS A 20 30.19 8.24 6.69
CA LYS A 20 29.89 7.28 7.77
C LYS A 20 29.04 7.93 8.87
N ASP A 21 29.38 9.15 9.27
CA ASP A 21 28.66 9.90 10.30
C ASP A 21 27.25 10.30 9.80
N VAL A 22 27.12 10.76 8.56
CA VAL A 22 25.83 11.04 7.89
C VAL A 22 24.98 9.77 7.77
N LYS A 23 25.58 8.63 7.41
CA LYS A 23 24.86 7.36 7.31
C LYS A 23 24.33 6.91 8.67
N LYS A 24 25.10 7.12 9.74
CA LYS A 24 24.69 6.85 11.14
C LYS A 24 23.50 7.74 11.56
N ILE A 25 23.52 9.02 11.20
CA ILE A 25 22.43 9.96 11.46
C ILE A 25 21.17 9.56 10.70
N LYS A 26 21.29 9.18 9.42
CA LYS A 26 20.15 8.70 8.60
C LYS A 26 19.54 7.40 9.15
N THR A 27 20.34 6.49 9.70
CA THR A 27 19.82 5.27 10.35
C THR A 27 19.17 5.53 11.71
N SER A 28 19.53 6.62 12.39
CA SER A 28 18.89 7.10 13.63
C SER A 28 17.58 7.89 13.35
N SER A 29 16.79 7.45 12.37
CA SER A 29 15.50 8.09 12.08
C SER A 29 14.44 7.61 13.07
N ASN A 30 13.83 8.55 13.81
CA ASN A 30 12.69 8.24 14.66
C ASN A 30 11.46 7.95 13.76
N PRO A 31 10.91 6.71 13.76
CA PRO A 31 9.81 6.34 12.87
C PRO A 31 8.52 7.10 13.16
N THR A 32 8.31 7.51 14.42
CA THR A 32 7.15 8.31 14.85
C THR A 32 7.24 9.71 14.29
N ALA A 33 8.40 10.36 14.40
CA ALA A 33 8.62 11.70 13.83
C ALA A 33 8.46 11.67 12.30
N ALA A 34 9.00 10.66 11.63
CA ALA A 34 8.83 10.47 10.20
C ALA A 34 7.34 10.31 9.80
N GLY A 35 6.57 9.55 10.58
CA GLY A 35 5.12 9.39 10.37
C GLY A 35 4.34 10.69 10.57
N ILE A 36 4.66 11.48 11.60
CA ILE A 36 4.02 12.78 11.86
C ILE A 36 4.26 13.73 10.68
N ILE A 37 5.50 13.82 10.19
CA ILE A 37 5.86 14.66 9.04
C ILE A 37 5.13 14.21 7.78
N GLU A 38 5.01 12.89 7.58
CA GLU A 38 4.31 12.32 6.42
C GLU A 38 2.82 12.68 6.43
N VAL A 39 2.15 12.57 7.59
CA VAL A 39 0.75 12.95 7.79
C VAL A 39 0.55 14.45 7.58
N ASP A 40 1.38 15.28 8.21
CA ASP A 40 1.30 16.75 8.08
C ASP A 40 1.48 17.19 6.61
N SER A 41 2.42 16.59 5.89
CA SER A 41 2.64 16.82 4.47
C SER A 41 1.42 16.43 3.62
N TYR A 42 0.76 15.32 3.94
CA TYR A 42 -0.47 14.89 3.26
C TYR A 42 -1.63 15.85 3.54
N LEU A 43 -1.84 16.27 4.79
CA LEU A 43 -2.93 17.17 5.17
C LEU A 43 -2.83 18.57 4.55
N LYS A 44 -1.61 19.00 4.21
CA LYS A 44 -1.35 20.28 3.50
C LYS A 44 -1.58 20.21 2.00
N LYS A 45 -1.79 19.02 1.42
CA LYS A 45 -2.03 18.88 -0.03
C LYS A 45 -3.44 19.37 -0.38
N THR A 46 -3.55 19.86 -1.60
CA THR A 46 -4.85 20.12 -2.22
C THR A 46 -5.61 18.81 -2.38
N ILE A 47 -6.93 18.88 -2.17
CA ILE A 47 -7.83 17.75 -2.38
C ILE A 47 -7.82 17.41 -3.88
N ILE A 48 -7.87 16.11 -4.19
CA ILE A 48 -7.98 15.62 -5.56
C ILE A 48 -9.30 16.06 -6.20
N GLU A 49 -9.33 16.18 -7.51
CA GLU A 49 -10.55 16.54 -8.22
C GLU A 49 -11.61 15.43 -8.08
N ARG A 50 -12.90 15.80 -8.09
CA ARG A 50 -14.01 14.85 -7.87
C ARG A 50 -14.01 13.69 -8.87
N HIS A 51 -13.50 13.92 -10.07
CA HIS A 51 -13.50 12.96 -11.17
C HIS A 51 -12.23 12.11 -11.23
N GLU A 52 -11.26 12.34 -10.33
CA GLU A 52 -10.04 11.54 -10.24
C GLU A 52 -10.25 10.27 -9.41
N ASP A 53 -9.52 9.21 -9.76
CA ASP A 53 -9.52 7.97 -8.99
C ASP A 53 -8.58 8.09 -7.77
N PRO A 54 -9.11 8.04 -6.52
CA PRO A 54 -8.29 8.10 -5.32
C PRO A 54 -7.29 6.94 -5.22
N LEU A 55 -7.64 5.74 -5.72
CA LEU A 55 -6.74 4.58 -5.67
C LEU A 55 -5.54 4.77 -6.60
N LEU A 56 -5.78 5.32 -7.79
CA LEU A 56 -4.72 5.66 -8.73
C LEU A 56 -3.82 6.78 -8.17
N TRP A 57 -4.40 7.78 -7.52
CA TRP A 57 -3.65 8.84 -6.85
C TRP A 57 -2.70 8.27 -5.78
N TRP A 58 -3.22 7.40 -4.91
CA TRP A 58 -2.40 6.74 -3.87
C TRP A 58 -1.29 5.89 -4.48
N ARG A 59 -1.56 5.17 -5.57
CA ARG A 59 -0.54 4.40 -6.30
C ARG A 59 0.59 5.28 -6.82
N ASN A 60 0.26 6.43 -7.39
CA ASN A 60 1.25 7.40 -7.90
C ASN A 60 2.04 8.07 -6.77
N LYS A 61 1.45 8.19 -5.58
CA LYS A 61 2.06 8.81 -4.41
C LYS A 61 2.74 7.85 -3.44
N LYS A 62 2.80 6.55 -3.75
CA LYS A 62 3.43 5.51 -2.93
C LYS A 62 4.85 5.85 -2.46
N HIS A 63 5.66 6.47 -3.32
CA HIS A 63 7.03 6.86 -2.96
C HIS A 63 7.11 8.11 -2.08
N GLN A 64 6.10 8.98 -2.14
CA GLN A 64 6.02 10.21 -1.33
C GLN A 64 5.46 9.93 0.05
N TYR A 65 4.51 8.99 0.14
CA TYR A 65 3.83 8.62 1.38
C TYR A 65 3.86 7.10 1.61
N PRO A 66 5.03 6.51 1.88
CA PRO A 66 5.16 5.05 1.99
C PRO A 66 4.42 4.45 3.18
N ARG A 67 4.34 5.14 4.32
CA ARG A 67 3.67 4.63 5.53
C ARG A 67 2.15 4.79 5.40
N LEU A 68 1.70 5.94 4.90
CA LEU A 68 0.28 6.17 4.65
C LEU A 68 -0.24 5.26 3.55
N TYR A 69 0.52 5.03 2.48
CA TYR A 69 0.11 4.11 1.42
C TYR A 69 -0.17 2.69 1.95
N ASP A 70 0.67 2.17 2.84
CA ASP A 70 0.44 0.86 3.48
C ASP A 70 -0.84 0.83 4.34
N LEU A 71 -1.16 1.92 5.03
CA LEU A 71 -2.41 2.04 5.79
C LEU A 71 -3.64 2.16 4.89
N VAL A 72 -3.54 3.01 3.87
CA VAL A 72 -4.63 3.33 2.96
C VAL A 72 -5.02 2.13 2.11
N THR A 73 -4.04 1.37 1.61
CA THR A 73 -4.32 0.14 0.86
C THR A 73 -5.11 -0.87 1.69
N LYS A 74 -4.87 -0.96 3.00
CA LYS A 74 -5.65 -1.85 3.88
C LYS A 74 -7.07 -1.32 4.13
N ARG A 75 -7.24 0.00 4.21
CA ARG A 75 -8.52 0.62 4.59
C ARG A 75 -9.45 0.87 3.40
N LEU A 76 -8.96 1.43 2.30
CA LEU A 76 -9.78 1.79 1.14
C LEU A 76 -10.29 0.58 0.34
N ILE A 77 -9.65 -0.58 0.45
CA ILE A 77 -10.11 -1.81 -0.21
C ILE A 77 -11.27 -2.45 0.59
N THR A 78 -11.50 -2.02 1.83
CA THR A 78 -12.60 -2.56 2.65
C THR A 78 -13.92 -1.98 2.16
N VAL A 79 -14.83 -2.85 1.71
CA VAL A 79 -16.20 -2.44 1.38
C VAL A 79 -16.90 -2.01 2.67
N GLY A 80 -17.41 -0.77 2.70
CA GLY A 80 -18.13 -0.24 3.86
C GLY A 80 -19.56 -0.77 4.04
N THR A 81 -19.99 -1.75 3.23
CA THR A 81 -21.35 -2.28 3.25
C THR A 81 -21.34 -3.81 3.22
N SER A 82 -22.34 -4.43 3.85
CA SER A 82 -22.60 -5.88 3.74
C SER A 82 -23.19 -6.28 2.39
N VAL A 83 -23.56 -5.32 1.54
CA VAL A 83 -24.29 -5.55 0.28
C VAL A 83 -23.60 -6.54 -0.66
N PRO A 84 -22.27 -6.53 -0.89
CA PRO A 84 -21.62 -7.55 -1.71
C PRO A 84 -21.74 -8.95 -1.11
N CYS A 85 -21.63 -9.07 0.22
CA CYS A 85 -21.82 -10.32 0.92
C CYS A 85 -23.28 -10.80 0.78
N GLU A 86 -24.26 -9.91 0.96
CA GLU A 86 -25.68 -10.23 0.80
C GLU A 86 -26.01 -10.67 -0.63
N ARG A 87 -25.45 -10.01 -1.64
CA ARG A 87 -25.58 -10.43 -3.05
C ARG A 87 -25.01 -11.82 -3.27
N LEU A 88 -23.82 -12.09 -2.73
CA LEU A 88 -23.19 -13.40 -2.79
C LEU A 88 -24.05 -14.47 -2.10
N PHE A 89 -24.57 -14.19 -0.91
CA PHE A 89 -25.43 -15.11 -0.16
C PHE A 89 -26.80 -15.32 -0.81
N SER A 90 -27.39 -14.31 -1.44
CA SER A 90 -28.62 -14.44 -2.20
C SER A 90 -28.44 -15.38 -3.39
N LYS A 91 -27.36 -15.17 -4.18
CA LYS A 91 -27.01 -16.05 -5.30
C LYS A 91 -26.66 -17.47 -4.83
N ALA A 92 -25.96 -17.59 -3.69
CA ALA A 92 -25.70 -18.88 -3.05
C ALA A 92 -26.99 -19.57 -2.60
N GLY A 93 -27.95 -18.84 -2.05
CA GLY A 93 -29.26 -19.37 -1.64
C GLY A 93 -30.03 -19.97 -2.81
N GLN A 94 -29.92 -19.38 -4.00
CA GLN A 94 -30.48 -19.92 -5.25
C GLN A 94 -29.75 -21.21 -5.72
N ILE A 95 -28.43 -21.31 -5.49
CA ILE A 95 -27.64 -22.50 -5.83
C ILE A 95 -27.91 -23.66 -4.87
N ILE A 96 -28.19 -23.34 -3.60
CA ILE A 96 -28.40 -24.30 -2.50
C ILE A 96 -29.89 -24.69 -2.33
N THR A 97 -30.81 -24.06 -3.06
CA THR A 97 -32.26 -24.32 -2.94
C THR A 97 -32.62 -25.80 -3.11
N GLU A 98 -33.74 -26.24 -2.51
CA GLU A 98 -34.20 -27.63 -2.35
C GLU A 98 -33.97 -28.59 -3.54
N LYS A 99 -33.96 -28.11 -4.78
CA LYS A 99 -33.62 -28.92 -5.98
C LYS A 99 -32.21 -29.52 -5.96
N ARG A 100 -31.30 -29.06 -5.08
CA ARG A 100 -29.94 -29.61 -4.87
C ARG A 100 -29.58 -29.85 -3.40
N SER A 101 -30.56 -30.30 -2.60
CA SER A 101 -30.43 -30.60 -1.16
C SER A 101 -29.36 -31.63 -0.75
N ARG A 102 -28.70 -32.31 -1.70
CA ARG A 102 -27.60 -33.27 -1.45
C ARG A 102 -26.20 -32.67 -1.52
N LEU A 103 -26.05 -31.36 -1.68
CA LEU A 103 -24.73 -30.71 -1.66
C LEU A 103 -24.16 -30.66 -0.25
N THR A 104 -22.94 -31.17 -0.07
CA THR A 104 -22.20 -30.96 1.17
C THR A 104 -21.77 -29.51 1.29
N SER A 105 -21.65 -29.01 2.52
CA SER A 105 -21.20 -27.63 2.80
C SER A 105 -19.88 -27.28 2.08
N SER A 106 -18.92 -28.22 2.06
CA SER A 106 -17.65 -28.06 1.34
C SER A 106 -17.83 -27.84 -0.18
N LYS A 107 -18.71 -28.63 -0.82
CA LYS A 107 -18.99 -28.51 -2.26
C LYS A 107 -19.73 -27.20 -2.57
N ALA A 108 -20.65 -26.79 -1.71
CA ALA A 108 -21.38 -25.53 -1.85
C ALA A 108 -20.42 -24.33 -1.79
N SER A 109 -19.50 -24.29 -0.82
CA SER A 109 -18.47 -23.25 -0.72
C SER A 109 -17.58 -23.15 -1.96
N GLN A 110 -17.16 -24.30 -2.51
CA GLN A 110 -16.37 -24.31 -3.76
C GLN A 110 -17.15 -23.74 -4.95
N ILE A 111 -18.44 -24.09 -5.08
CA ILE A 111 -19.29 -23.58 -6.16
C ILE A 111 -19.51 -22.07 -6.01
N ILE A 112 -19.78 -21.58 -4.80
CA ILE A 112 -19.93 -20.15 -4.51
C ILE A 112 -18.64 -19.40 -4.85
N PHE A 113 -17.49 -19.93 -4.45
CA PHE A 113 -16.18 -19.36 -4.75
C PHE A 113 -15.95 -19.28 -6.27
N LEU A 114 -16.13 -20.37 -7.00
CA LEU A 114 -15.95 -20.37 -8.46
C LEU A 114 -16.92 -19.39 -9.13
N ASN A 115 -18.20 -19.42 -8.77
CA ASN A 115 -19.22 -18.54 -9.33
C ASN A 115 -19.01 -17.05 -9.00
N GLY A 116 -18.37 -16.73 -7.87
CA GLY A 116 -18.01 -15.35 -7.51
C GLY A 116 -16.74 -14.82 -8.18
N ASN A 117 -15.90 -15.70 -8.75
CA ASN A 117 -14.65 -15.33 -9.43
C ASN A 117 -14.70 -15.51 -10.96
N LEU A 118 -15.79 -16.07 -11.49
CA LEU A 118 -16.01 -16.26 -12.94
C LEU A 118 -16.81 -15.12 -13.59
N GLU A 119 -17.29 -14.15 -12.81
CA GLU A 119 -17.82 -12.86 -13.30
C GLU A 119 -16.69 -11.86 -13.54
#